data_AF-A0A450VDX3-F1
#
_entry.id   AF-A0A450VDX3-F1
#
_cell.length_a   1.000
_cell.length_b   1.000
_cell.length_c   1.000
_cell.angle_alpha   90.00
_cell.angle_beta   90.00
_cell.angle_gamma   90.00
#
_symmetry.space_group_name_H-M   'P 1'
#
loop_
_entity.id
_entity.type
_entity.pdbx_description
1 polymer ?
#
loop_
_entity_poly.entity_id
_entity_poly.type
_entity_poly.pdbx_seq_one_letter_code
_entity_poly.pdbx_strand_id
1 'polypeptide(L)'
;MDNAIICLWTHPRSISTAFERVMIERGDLKVLHEPFSYLYYFEKKMAEAVACRYSENLKQPRQYEKIKEYILELSKDKPVFLKICAIIVTTI
;
A
#
# COMPACT_ATOMS: atom_id res chain seq x y z
N MET A 1 -18.66 10.60 -9.12
CA MET A 1 -18.73 9.97 -7.80
C MET A 1 -17.49 9.12 -7.67
N ASP A 2 -16.71 9.29 -6.62
CA ASP A 2 -15.48 8.52 -6.42
C ASP A 2 -15.82 7.05 -6.09
N ASN A 3 -15.04 6.11 -6.60
CA ASN A 3 -15.24 4.69 -6.32
C ASN A 3 -14.84 4.33 -4.89
N ALA A 4 -15.28 3.17 -4.42
CA ALA A 4 -14.96 2.70 -3.07
C ALA A 4 -13.44 2.49 -2.89
N ILE A 5 -12.94 2.91 -1.72
CA ILE A 5 -11.58 2.64 -1.26
C ILE A 5 -11.67 1.63 -0.11
N ILE A 6 -11.11 0.44 -0.32
CA ILE A 6 -11.17 -0.70 0.59
C ILE A 6 -9.78 -0.89 1.19
N CYS A 7 -9.70 -0.89 2.52
CA CYS A 7 -8.45 -1.09 3.25
C CYS A 7 -8.43 -2.44 3.96
N LEU A 8 -7.44 -3.27 3.65
CA LEU A 8 -7.08 -4.43 4.45
C LEU A 8 -5.99 -4.02 5.45
N TRP A 9 -6.41 -3.76 6.69
CA TRP A 9 -5.49 -3.58 7.80
C TRP A 9 -5.20 -4.91 8.46
N THR A 10 -3.93 -5.27 8.59
CA THR A 10 -3.55 -6.55 9.19
C THR A 10 -2.17 -6.51 9.83
N HIS A 11 -1.80 -7.53 10.60
CA HIS A 11 -0.45 -7.70 11.14
C HIS A 11 0.41 -8.56 10.19
N PRO A 12 1.76 -8.53 10.29
CA PRO A 12 2.60 -9.41 9.50
C PRO A 12 2.28 -10.89 9.73
N ARG A 13 2.51 -11.72 8.71
CA ARG A 13 2.31 -13.19 8.75
C ARG A 13 0.84 -13.64 8.95
N SER A 14 -0.13 -12.75 8.72
CA SER A 14 -1.57 -13.02 8.77
C SER A 14 -2.17 -13.58 7.47
N ILE A 15 -1.36 -14.11 6.56
CA ILE A 15 -1.80 -14.58 5.22
C ILE A 15 -2.32 -13.43 4.32
N SER A 16 -2.12 -12.17 4.72
CA SER A 16 -2.57 -10.98 3.98
C SER A 16 -2.06 -10.87 2.55
N THR A 17 -0.87 -11.39 2.23
CA THR A 17 -0.35 -11.43 0.84
C THR A 17 -1.13 -12.42 -0.04
N ALA A 18 -1.61 -13.54 0.51
CA ALA A 18 -2.44 -14.47 -0.25
C ALA A 18 -3.85 -13.88 -0.47
N PHE A 19 -4.41 -13.19 0.54
CA PHE A 19 -5.65 -12.44 0.38
C PHE A 19 -5.52 -11.34 -0.68
N GLU A 20 -4.43 -10.58 -0.66
CA GLU A 20 -4.12 -9.60 -1.69
C GLU A 20 -4.07 -10.22 -3.10
N ARG A 21 -3.46 -11.40 -3.25
CA ARG A 21 -3.47 -12.14 -4.52
C ARG A 21 -4.90 -12.44 -4.99
N VAL A 22 -5.77 -12.90 -4.11
CA VAL A 22 -7.20 -13.10 -4.45
C VAL A 22 -7.83 -11.79 -4.95
N MET A 23 -7.53 -10.66 -4.32
CA MET A 23 -8.06 -9.36 -4.73
C MET A 23 -7.49 -8.86 -6.07
N ILE A 24 -6.25 -9.23 -6.41
CA ILE A 24 -5.64 -8.97 -7.73
C ILE A 24 -6.38 -9.77 -8.81
N GLU A 25 -6.62 -11.05 -8.57
CA GLU A 25 -7.25 -11.96 -9.55
C GLU A 25 -8.71 -11.63 -9.85
N ARG A 26 -9.40 -10.88 -8.99
CA ARG A 26 -10.77 -10.43 -9.27
C ARG A 26 -10.88 -9.53 -10.52
N GLY A 27 -9.81 -8.80 -10.86
CA GLY A 27 -9.75 -7.93 -12.04
C GLY A 27 -10.57 -6.64 -11.99
N ASP A 28 -11.47 -6.47 -11.02
CA ASP A 28 -12.32 -5.29 -10.85
C ASP A 28 -11.72 -4.20 -9.96
N LEU A 29 -10.60 -4.47 -9.30
CA LEU A 29 -9.96 -3.59 -8.31
C LEU A 29 -8.62 -3.04 -8.81
N LYS A 30 -8.29 -1.81 -8.40
CA LYS A 30 -6.91 -1.34 -8.40
C LYS A 30 -6.26 -1.73 -7.08
N VAL A 31 -5.36 -2.72 -7.12
CA VAL A 31 -4.67 -3.20 -5.92
C VAL A 31 -3.37 -2.42 -5.67
N LEU A 32 -3.19 -1.94 -4.44
CA LEU A 32 -1.98 -1.28 -3.95
C LEU A 32 -1.34 -2.09 -2.82
N HIS A 33 -0.12 -2.54 -3.04
CA HIS A 33 0.68 -3.27 -2.06
C HIS A 33 1.36 -2.29 -1.10
N GLU A 34 0.81 -2.15 0.11
CA GLU A 34 1.45 -1.44 1.22
C GLU A 34 2.00 -0.04 0.85
N PRO A 35 1.15 0.86 0.33
CA PRO A 35 1.60 2.16 -0.20
C PRO A 35 2.24 3.07 0.86
N PHE A 36 1.94 2.86 2.14
CA PHE A 36 2.51 3.61 3.26
C PHE A 36 3.76 2.96 3.88
N SER A 37 4.08 1.71 3.54
CA SER A 37 5.26 1.05 4.11
C SER A 37 6.54 1.78 3.73
N TYR A 38 6.63 2.30 2.50
CA TYR A 38 7.80 3.06 2.07
C TYR A 38 8.03 4.33 2.89
N LEU A 39 6.96 5.08 3.23
CA LEU A 39 7.04 6.28 4.08
C LEU A 39 7.70 5.96 5.42
N TYR A 40 7.21 4.92 6.10
CA TYR A 40 7.74 4.50 7.40
C TYR A 40 9.21 4.08 7.36
N TYR A 41 9.60 3.26 6.38
CA TYR A 41 10.97 2.76 6.31
C TYR A 41 11.98 3.84 5.87
N PHE A 42 11.54 4.79 5.06
CA PHE A 42 12.36 5.94 4.67
C PHE A 42 12.58 6.89 5.85
N GLU A 43 11.52 7.22 6.60
CA GLU A 43 11.62 8.05 7.82
C GLU A 43 12.54 7.44 8.88
N LYS A 44 12.50 6.11 9.06
CA LYS A 44 13.36 5.41 10.03
C LYS A 44 14.78 5.09 9.57
N LYS A 45 15.22 5.58 8.40
CA LYS A 45 16.55 5.30 7.80
C LYS A 45 16.90 3.80 7.70
N MET A 46 15.89 2.93 7.65
CA MET A 46 16.07 1.48 7.47
C MET A 46 15.93 1.09 5.99
N ALA A 47 16.39 1.97 5.10
CA ALA A 47 16.15 1.92 3.66
C ALA A 47 16.77 0.69 2.98
N GLU A 48 17.92 0.20 3.47
CA GLU A 48 18.64 -0.95 2.90
C GLU A 48 17.86 -2.27 3.05
N ALA A 49 17.10 -2.46 4.13
CA ALA A 49 16.29 -3.66 4.32
C ALA A 49 15.05 -3.71 3.39
N VAL A 50 14.66 -2.56 2.84
CA VAL A 50 13.41 -2.39 2.07
C VAL A 50 13.67 -2.35 0.57
N ALA A 51 14.84 -1.86 0.16
CA ALA A 51 15.31 -1.88 -1.22
C ALA A 51 15.37 -3.30 -1.83
N CYS A 52 15.58 -4.33 -1.02
CA CYS A 52 15.61 -5.73 -1.49
C CYS A 52 14.23 -6.33 -1.83
N ARG A 53 13.11 -5.70 -1.43
CA ARG A 53 11.74 -6.25 -1.64
C ARG A 53 10.86 -5.43 -2.57
N TYR A 54 11.18 -4.16 -2.76
CA TYR A 54 10.45 -3.29 -3.69
C TYR A 54 11.24 -3.23 -5.00
N SER A 55 10.82 -4.01 -5.99
CA SER A 55 11.35 -3.94 -7.35
C SER A 55 11.36 -2.48 -7.83
N GLU A 56 12.48 -2.08 -8.43
CA GLU A 56 12.92 -0.86 -9.17
C GLU A 56 11.92 0.23 -9.65
N ASN A 57 10.60 0.08 -9.48
CA ASN A 57 9.61 1.11 -9.75
C ASN A 57 9.57 2.19 -8.64
N LEU A 58 10.61 3.02 -8.64
CA LEU A 58 10.82 4.23 -7.82
C LEU A 58 9.79 5.37 -8.05
N LYS A 59 8.64 5.10 -8.69
CA LYS A 59 7.62 6.10 -9.04
C LYS A 59 6.60 6.38 -7.93
N GLN A 60 6.68 5.70 -6.79
CA GLN A 60 5.72 5.90 -5.72
C GLN A 60 6.03 7.18 -4.93
N PRO A 61 5.00 7.98 -4.58
CA PRO A 61 5.21 9.19 -3.81
C PRO A 61 5.75 8.89 -2.40
N ARG A 62 6.64 9.76 -1.91
CA ARG A 62 7.37 9.55 -0.63
C ARG A 62 6.87 10.42 0.53
N GLN A 63 5.79 11.15 0.31
CA GLN A 63 5.14 12.02 1.28
C GLN A 63 3.72 11.53 1.48
N TYR A 64 3.21 11.59 2.72
CA TYR A 64 1.88 11.14 3.08
C TYR A 64 0.80 11.78 2.19
N GLU A 65 0.86 13.09 2.00
CA GLU A 65 -0.07 13.87 1.19
C GLU A 65 -0.09 13.37 -0.24
N LYS A 66 1.08 13.08 -0.81
CA LYS A 66 1.20 12.60 -2.19
C LYS A 66 0.72 11.16 -2.36
N ILE A 67 0.91 10.30 -1.36
CA ILE A 67 0.34 8.94 -1.35
C ILE A 67 -1.19 9.03 -1.29
N LYS A 68 -1.72 9.91 -0.44
CA LYS A 68 -3.17 10.14 -0.32
C LYS A 68 -3.76 10.67 -1.63
N GLU A 69 -3.16 11.71 -2.22
CA GLU A 69 -3.54 12.24 -3.54
C GLU A 69 -3.54 11.12 -4.59
N TYR A 70 -2.49 10.30 -4.63
CA TYR A 70 -2.40 9.19 -5.57
C TYR A 70 -3.53 8.16 -5.42
N ILE A 71 -3.87 7.77 -4.19
CA ILE A 71 -5.00 6.85 -3.92
C ILE A 71 -6.33 7.46 -4.37
N LEU A 72 -6.55 8.76 -4.06
CA LEU A 72 -7.76 9.47 -4.46
C LEU A 72 -7.87 9.57 -5.98
N GLU A 73 -6.78 9.88 -6.69
CA GLU A 73 -6.77 9.90 -8.16
C GLU A 73 -7.11 8.52 -8.75
N LEU A 74 -6.56 7.44 -8.21
CA LEU A 74 -6.88 6.08 -8.66
C LEU A 74 -8.36 5.72 -8.43
N SER A 75 -8.96 6.21 -7.35
CA SER A 75 -10.37 5.95 -7.03
C SER A 75 -11.35 6.62 -8.00
N LYS A 76 -10.89 7.58 -8.82
CA LYS A 76 -11.73 8.17 -9.88
C LYS A 76 -12.00 7.20 -11.03
N ASP A 77 -11.09 6.25 -11.29
CA ASP A 77 -11.18 5.28 -12.38
C ASP A 77 -11.88 3.98 -11.95
N LYS A 78 -11.40 3.36 -10.86
CA LYS A 78 -11.95 2.09 -10.36
C LYS A 78 -11.85 1.98 -8.83
N PRO A 79 -12.59 1.06 -8.19
CA PRO A 79 -12.44 0.83 -6.75
C PRO A 79 -11.00 0.44 -6.40
N VAL A 80 -10.48 1.01 -5.33
CA VAL A 80 -9.09 0.81 -4.90
C VAL A 80 -9.07 -0.13 -3.71
N PHE A 81 -8.28 -1.19 -3.77
CA PHE A 81 -7.98 -2.04 -2.63
C PHE A 81 -6.54 -1.80 -2.20
N LEU A 82 -6.34 -1.40 -0.95
CA LEU A 82 -5.00 -1.24 -0.38
C LEU A 82 -4.79 -2.19 0.78
N LYS A 83 -3.63 -2.84 0.79
CA LYS A 83 -3.16 -3.64 1.91
C LYS A 83 -2.27 -2.78 2.80
N ILE A 84 -2.46 -2.84 4.12
CA ILE A 84 -1.60 -2.21 5.12
C ILE A 84 -1.19 -3.27 6.14
N CYS A 85 0.12 -3.54 6.25
CA CYS A 85 0.67 -4.36 7.33
C CYS A 85 1.19 -3.48 8.48
N ALA A 86 0.62 -3.66 9.66
CA ALA A 86 0.96 -2.95 10.88
C ALA A 86 2.24 -3.49 11.54
N ILE A 87 3.39 -3.41 10.86
CA ILE A 87 4.69 -3.24 11.56
C ILE A 87 4.82 -1.79 12.10
N ILE A 88 3.92 -0.90 11.69
CA ILE A 88 4.15 0.54 11.63
C ILE A 88 3.38 1.33 12.69
N VAL A 89 2.29 0.81 13.26
CA VAL A 89 1.31 1.65 14.01
C VAL A 89 1.47 1.57 15.54
N THR A 90 2.35 0.73 16.09
CA THR A 90 2.59 0.68 17.54
C THR A 90 3.58 1.74 18.05
N THR A 91 3.95 2.73 17.25
CA THR A 91 4.89 3.80 17.67
C THR A 91 4.57 5.16 17.05
N ILE A 92 3.29 5.38 16.70
CA ILE A 92 2.78 6.72 16.34
C ILE A 92 1.90 7.18 17.51
#